data_AF-A0A140NK33-F1
#
_entry.id   AF-A0A140NK33-F1
#
_cell.length_a   1.000
_cell.length_b   1.000
_cell.length_c   1.000
_cell.angle_alpha   90.00
_cell.angle_beta   90.00
_cell.angle_gamma   90.00
#
_symmetry.space_group_name_H-M   'P 1'
#
loop_
_entity.id
_entity.type
_entity.pdbx_description
1 polymer ?
#
loop_
_entity_poly.entity_id
_entity_poly.type
_entity_poly.pdbx_seq_one_letter_code
_entity_poly.pdbx_strand_id
1 'polypeptide(L)' 'MSELNVEVTYALPEKQYLLPVKVMEGATVEDAIMASGILALRADIDLKKIRWVFIVALQN' A
#
# COMPACT_ATOMS: atom_id res chain seq x y z
N MET A 1 2.33 21.76 0.59
CA MET A 1 2.55 20.39 0.09
C MET A 1 1.22 19.68 0.23
N SER A 2 0.66 19.14 -0.85
CA SER A 2 -0.62 18.44 -0.81
C SER A 2 -0.39 17.00 -0.35
N GLU A 3 -1.31 16.47 0.45
CA GLU A 3 -1.34 15.05 0.84
C GLU A 3 -2.40 14.34 0.00
N LEU A 4 -2.07 13.14 -0.46
CA LEU A 4 -2.94 12.25 -1.20
C LEU A 4 -3.43 11.14 -0.27
N ASN A 5 -4.73 10.91 -0.30
CA ASN A 5 -5.32 9.72 0.30
C ASN A 5 -5.23 8.59 -0.73
N VAL A 6 -4.49 7.54 -0.39
CA VAL A 6 -4.33 6.35 -1.23
C VAL A 6 -4.71 5.12 -0.43
N GLU A 7 -5.07 4.05 -1.11
CA GLU A 7 -5.40 2.79 -0.48
C GLU A 7 -4.41 1.72 -0.96
N VAL A 8 -3.73 1.10 -0.02
CA VAL A 8 -2.80 0.00 -0.27
C VAL A 8 -3.54 -1.31 -0.06
N THR A 9 -3.69 -2.07 -1.13
CA THR A 9 -4.43 -3.33 -1.12
C THR A 9 -3.49 -4.50 -1.33
N TYR A 10 -3.56 -5.47 -0.43
CA TYR A 10 -2.85 -6.74 -0.55
C TYR A 10 -3.87 -7.88 -0.66
N ALA A 11 -4.04 -8.39 -1.87
CA ALA A 11 -5.01 -9.42 -2.18
C ALA A 11 -4.35 -10.81 -2.21
N LEU A 12 -4.62 -11.62 -1.17
CA LEU A 12 -4.37 -13.06 -1.21
C LEU A 12 -5.62 -13.76 -1.74
N PRO A 13 -5.50 -14.93 -2.40
CA PRO A 13 -6.64 -15.71 -2.89
C PRO A 13 -7.70 -15.98 -1.81
N GLU A 14 -7.27 -16.15 -0.57
CA GLU A 14 -8.14 -16.46 0.57
C GLU A 14 -8.55 -15.22 1.38
N LYS A 15 -7.82 -14.10 1.25
CA LYS A 15 -8.04 -12.91 2.08
C LYS A 15 -7.43 -11.65 1.47
N GLN A 16 -8.20 -10.58 1.44
CA GLN A 16 -7.71 -9.25 1.06
C GLN A 16 -7.51 -8.35 2.28
N TYR A 17 -6.46 -7.52 2.22
CA TYR A 17 -6.20 -6.42 3.14
C TYR A 17 -6.35 -5.11 2.38
N LEU A 18 -7.10 -4.17 2.95
CA LEU A 18 -7.32 -2.83 2.41
C LEU A 18 -6.86 -1.85 3.49
N LEU A 19 -5.80 -1.09 3.21
CA LEU A 19 -5.17 -0.19 4.17
C LEU A 19 -5.20 1.23 3.63
N PRO A 20 -5.99 2.14 4.23
CA PRO A 20 -5.95 3.54 3.85
C PRO A 20 -4.65 4.18 4.35
N VAL A 21 -3.98 4.93 3.48
CA VAL A 21 -2.68 5.55 3.74
C VAL A 21 -2.71 6.99 3.23
N LYS A 22 -2.08 7.89 3.99
CA LYS A 22 -1.82 9.25 3.54
C LYS A 22 -0.37 9.36 3.12
N VAL A 23 -0.15 9.81 1.89
CA VAL A 23 1.19 10.03 1.35
C VAL A 23 1.28 11.43 0.77
N MET A 24 2.48 11.98 0.67
CA MET A 24 2.66 13.27 0.01
C MET A 24 2.42 13.13 -1.50
N GLU A 25 1.94 14.20 -2.12
CA GLU A 25 1.89 14.31 -3.57
C GLU A 25 3.30 14.15 -4.16
N GLY A 26 3.46 13.18 -5.07
CA GLY A 26 4.77 12.78 -5.63
C GLY A 26 5.51 11.69 -4.84
N ALA A 27 4.92 11.16 -3.76
CA ALA A 27 5.46 10.00 -3.05
C ALA A 27 5.47 8.75 -3.93
N THR A 28 6.42 7.86 -3.66
CA THR A 28 6.57 6.61 -4.41
C THR A 28 5.59 5.53 -3.93
N VAL A 29 5.46 4.48 -4.74
CA VAL A 29 4.74 3.25 -4.38
C VAL A 29 5.34 2.64 -3.11
N GLU A 30 6.68 2.62 -3.00
CA GLU A 30 7.37 2.13 -1.80
C GLU A 30 7.02 2.94 -0.55
N ASP A 31 6.97 4.28 -0.64
CA ASP A 31 6.60 5.14 0.49
C ASP A 31 5.18 4.83 0.99
N ALA A 32 4.24 4.63 0.06
CA ALA A 32 2.88 4.23 0.39
C ALA A 32 2.81 2.86 1.08
N ILE A 33 3.59 1.88 0.61
CA ILE A 33 3.64 0.55 1.23
C ILE A 33 4.24 0.63 2.63
N MET A 34 5.31 1.40 2.81
CA MET A 34 5.92 1.60 4.14
C MET A 34 4.94 2.30 5.09
N ALA A 35 4.27 3.36 4.63
CA ALA A 35 3.29 4.09 5.42
C ALA A 35 2.03 3.26 5.73
N SER A 36 1.67 2.27 4.90
CA SER A 36 0.57 1.33 5.18
C SER A 36 0.84 0.41 6.38
N GLY A 37 2.10 0.17 6.73
CA GLY A 37 2.47 -0.78 7.78
C GLY A 37 2.22 -2.25 7.42
N ILE A 38 1.85 -2.57 6.17
CA ILE A 38 1.56 -3.96 5.75
C ILE A 38 2.75 -4.90 5.98
N LEU A 39 3.99 -4.40 5.85
CA LEU A 39 5.21 -5.17 6.08
C LEU A 39 5.34 -5.63 7.55
N ALA A 40 4.82 -4.85 8.50
CA ALA A 40 4.77 -5.22 9.90
C ALA A 40 3.63 -6.19 10.22
N LEU A 41 2.49 -6.05 9.52
CA LEU A 41 1.35 -6.98 9.64
C LEU A 41 1.66 -8.35 9.03
N ARG A 42 2.52 -8.38 8.01
CA ARG A 42 2.87 -9.57 7.23
C ARG A 42 4.36 -9.57 6.92
N ALA A 43 5.14 -10.17 7.82
CA ALA A 43 6.59 -10.34 7.67
C ALA A 43 6.99 -11.29 6.53
N ASP A 44 6.04 -12.03 5.97
CA ASP A 44 6.17 -12.88 4.78
C ASP A 44 6.12 -12.11 3.45
N ILE A 45 5.80 -10.81 3.49
CA ILE A 45 5.82 -9.95 2.30
C ILE A 45 7.26 -9.58 1.96
N ASP A 46 7.73 -10.14 0.85
CA ASP A 46 8.98 -9.72 0.21
C ASP A 46 8.66 -8.81 -0.97
N LEU A 47 8.90 -7.50 -0.82
CA LEU A 47 8.72 -6.45 -1.85
C LEU A 47 9.32 -6.84 -3.21
N LYS A 48 10.40 -7.61 -3.25
CA LYS A 48 11.03 -8.04 -4.52
C LYS A 48 10.32 -9.21 -5.19
N LYS A 49 9.48 -9.94 -4.44
CA LYS A 49 8.70 -11.10 -4.89
C LYS A 49 7.20 -10.83 -4.98
N ILE A 50 6.74 -9.66 -4.53
CA ILE A 50 5.34 -9.28 -4.59
C ILE A 50 4.87 -9.31 -6.05
N ARG A 51 3.88 -10.17 -6.30
CA ARG A 51 3.21 -10.26 -7.61
C ARG A 51 1.81 -9.62 -7.60
N TRP A 52 1.30 -9.22 -6.43
CA TRP A 52 -0.10 -8.80 -6.24
C TRP A 52 -0.29 -7.73 -5.13
N VAL A 53 0.55 -6.70 -5.08
CA VAL A 53 0.20 -5.45 -4.36
C VAL A 53 -0.40 -4.49 -5.37
N PHE A 54 -1.61 -4.03 -5.08
CA PHE A 54 -2.28 -3.00 -5.85
C PHE A 54 -2.41 -1.76 -4.99
N ILE A 55 -2.01 -0.62 -5.53
CA ILE A 55 -2.26 0.68 -4.91
C ILE A 55 -3.36 1.35 -5.72
N VAL A 56 -4.48 1.66 -5.06
CA VAL A 56 -5.56 2.44 -5.66
C VAL A 56 -5.52 3.81 -5.02
N ALA A 57 -5.13 4.82 -5.78
CA ALA A 57 -5.26 6.21 -5.36
C ALA A 57 -6.72 6.64 -5.63
N LEU A 58 -7.56 6.60 -4.59
CA LEU A 58 -8.88 7.25 -4.64
C LEU A 58 -8.67 8.75 -4.41
N GLN A 59 -8.39 9.46 -5.51
CA GLN A 59 -8.36 10.92 -5.53
C GLN A 59 -9.80 11.43 -5.55
N ASN A 60 -10.19 12.17 -4.52
CA ASN A 60 -11.32 13.08 -4.56
C ASN A 60 -10.82 14.49 -4.26
#